data_AF-A0A183CLP9-F1
#
_entry.id   AF-A0A183CLP9-F1
#
_cell.length_a   1.000
_cell.length_b   1.000
_cell.length_c   1.000
_cell.angle_alpha   90.00
_cell.angle_beta   90.00
_cell.angle_gamma   90.00
#
_symmetry.space_group_name_H-M   'P 1'
#
loop_
_entity.id
_entity.type
_entity.pdbx_description
1 polymer ?
#
loop_
_entity_poly.entity_id
_entity_poly.type
_entity_poly.pdbx_seq_one_letter_code
_entity_poly.pdbx_strand_id
1 'polypeptide(L)'
;MDLFFFRHAEYERLYNCTGLEINSIALERRQFVPESIAVCVLCAIYYVLYVPCIYSLWKHMRDNSCYKLLFYIGIIDLAAMWMPGFSAHGPICA
;
A
#
# COMPACT_ATOMS: atom_id res chain seq x y z
N MET A 1 -3.35 -5.42 -20.20
CA MET A 1 -4.79 -5.10 -20.30
C MET A 1 -5.44 -5.69 -21.55
N ASP A 2 -4.68 -6.36 -22.41
CA ASP A 2 -5.16 -6.94 -23.68
C ASP A 2 -6.16 -8.09 -23.52
N LEU A 3 -6.08 -8.84 -22.41
CA LEU A 3 -6.99 -9.95 -22.12
C LEU A 3 -8.43 -9.45 -21.91
N PHE A 4 -8.59 -8.30 -21.24
CA PHE A 4 -9.89 -7.67 -21.02
C PHE A 4 -10.48 -7.21 -22.37
N PHE A 5 -9.77 -6.41 -23.16
CA PHE A 5 -10.37 -5.82 -24.35
C PHE A 5 -10.60 -6.79 -25.52
N PHE A 6 -9.72 -7.80 -25.72
CA PHE A 6 -9.76 -8.62 -26.93
C PHE A 6 -10.25 -10.05 -26.70
N ARG A 7 -10.24 -10.54 -25.45
CA ARG A 7 -10.61 -11.93 -25.12
C ARG A 7 -11.48 -12.00 -23.87
N HIS A 8 -12.62 -11.31 -23.92
CA HIS A 8 -13.61 -11.25 -22.83
C HIS A 8 -14.02 -12.64 -22.31
N ALA A 9 -14.15 -13.65 -23.19
CA ALA A 9 -14.51 -15.00 -22.78
C ALA A 9 -13.41 -15.71 -21.95
N GLU A 10 -12.13 -15.49 -22.26
CA GLU A 10 -11.03 -15.98 -21.41
C GLU A 10 -10.93 -15.16 -20.13
N TYR A 11 -11.15 -13.85 -20.21
CA TYR A 11 -11.15 -12.97 -19.04
C TYR A 11 -12.22 -13.38 -18.04
N GLU A 12 -13.47 -13.58 -18.46
CA GLU A 12 -14.52 -14.10 -17.57
C GLU A 12 -14.16 -15.49 -17.04
N ARG A 13 -13.60 -16.40 -17.85
CA ARG A 13 -13.23 -17.71 -17.31
C ARG A 13 -12.17 -17.64 -16.20
N LEU A 14 -11.20 -16.73 -16.29
CA LEU A 14 -10.12 -16.59 -15.30
C LEU A 14 -10.47 -15.67 -14.13
N TYR A 15 -11.35 -14.69 -14.33
CA TYR A 15 -11.63 -13.60 -13.38
C TYR A 15 -13.11 -13.48 -12.98
N ASN A 16 -13.98 -14.38 -13.40
CA ASN A 16 -15.38 -14.41 -12.96
C ASN A 16 -15.45 -14.96 -11.52
N CYS A 17 -15.66 -14.04 -10.57
CA CYS A 17 -15.79 -14.35 -9.15
C CYS A 17 -17.25 -14.31 -8.65
N THR A 18 -18.24 -14.28 -9.55
CA THR A 18 -19.67 -14.14 -9.19
C THR A 18 -20.23 -15.28 -8.32
N GLY A 19 -19.57 -16.45 -8.30
CA GLY A 19 -19.94 -17.59 -7.45
C GLY A 19 -18.96 -17.89 -6.32
N LEU A 20 -17.96 -17.04 -6.08
CA LEU A 20 -16.90 -17.31 -5.12
C LEU A 20 -17.28 -16.73 -3.75
N GLU A 21 -17.85 -17.57 -2.89
CA GLU A 21 -18.11 -17.20 -1.49
C GLU A 21 -16.78 -16.82 -0.82
N ILE A 22 -16.73 -15.67 -0.14
CA ILE A 22 -15.49 -15.10 0.44
C ILE A 22 -14.77 -16.11 1.37
N ASN A 23 -15.52 -17.05 1.93
CA ASN A 23 -15.07 -18.12 2.84
C ASN A 23 -14.70 -19.45 2.15
N SER A 24 -14.88 -19.58 0.83
CA SER A 24 -14.62 -20.83 0.10
C SER A 24 -13.13 -21.14 -0.10
N ILE A 25 -12.26 -20.16 0.14
CA ILE A 25 -10.81 -20.30 0.01
C ILE A 25 -10.21 -20.09 1.39
N ALA A 26 -9.59 -21.13 1.95
CA ALA A 26 -8.96 -21.06 3.27
C ALA A 26 -7.98 -19.88 3.34
N LEU A 27 -8.07 -19.12 4.44
CA LEU A 27 -7.29 -17.91 4.70
C LEU A 27 -5.77 -18.12 4.49
N GLU A 28 -5.28 -19.32 4.79
CA GLU A 28 -3.88 -19.75 4.56
C GLU A 28 -3.41 -19.62 3.11
N ARG A 29 -4.29 -19.71 2.11
CA ARG A 29 -3.90 -19.65 0.69
C ARG A 29 -3.87 -18.24 0.12
N ARG A 30 -4.50 -17.27 0.80
CA ARG A 30 -4.54 -15.85 0.40
C ARG A 30 -3.51 -15.00 1.11
N GLN A 31 -3.06 -15.44 2.28
CA GLN A 31 -2.12 -14.69 3.09
C GLN A 31 -0.70 -14.98 2.62
N PHE A 32 -0.13 -14.12 1.76
CA PHE A 32 1.32 -14.02 1.62
C PHE A 32 1.89 -13.40 2.91
N VAL A 33 1.85 -14.20 3.99
CA VAL A 33 2.32 -13.86 5.34
C VAL A 33 3.73 -13.24 5.32
N PRO A 34 4.74 -13.79 4.62
CA PRO A 34 6.08 -13.20 4.64
C PRO A 34 6.14 -11.81 4.01
N GLU A 35 5.41 -11.57 2.93
CA GLU A 35 5.34 -10.26 2.27
C GLU A 35 4.70 -9.22 3.18
N SER A 36 3.58 -9.56 3.82
CA SER A 36 2.90 -8.66 4.75
C SER A 36 3.77 -8.31 5.97
N ILE A 37 4.51 -9.29 6.50
CA ILE A 37 5.43 -9.07 7.62
C ILE A 37 6.59 -8.18 7.19
N ALA A 38 7.19 -8.42 6.02
CA ALA A 38 8.28 -7.60 5.50
C ALA A 38 7.84 -6.14 5.30
N VAL A 39 6.66 -5.90 4.73
CA VAL A 39 6.09 -4.56 4.56
C VAL A 39 5.83 -3.90 5.91
N CYS A 40 5.23 -4.60 6.88
CA CYS A 40 5.00 -4.06 8.22
C CYS A 40 6.30 -3.66 8.93
N VAL A 41 7.35 -4.49 8.83
CA VAL A 41 8.67 -4.21 9.42
C VAL A 41 9.31 -2.99 8.75
N LEU A 42 9.26 -2.90 7.42
CA LEU A 42 9.77 -1.75 6.68
C LEU A 42 9.01 -0.47 7.05
N CYS A 43 7.68 -0.51 7.11
CA CYS A 43 6.85 0.62 7.56
C CYS A 43 7.25 1.10 8.96
N ALA A 44 7.48 0.18 9.91
CA ALA A 44 7.90 0.54 11.26
C ALA A 44 9.28 1.22 11.28
N ILE A 45 10.24 0.69 10.52
CA ILE A 45 11.59 1.28 10.39
C ILE A 45 11.50 2.69 9.80
N TYR A 46 10.74 2.85 8.71
CA TYR A 46 10.57 4.16 8.07
C TYR A 46 9.89 5.15 9.01
N TYR A 47 8.89 4.74 9.78
CA TYR A 47 8.21 5.63 10.73
C TYR A 47 9.16 6.17 11.80
N VAL A 48 9.99 5.29 12.37
CA VAL A 48 10.98 5.67 13.40
C VAL A 48 12.05 6.60 12.83
N LEU A 49 12.44 6.43 11.56
CA LEU A 49 13.41 7.30 10.88
C LEU A 49 12.80 8.64 10.45
N TYR A 50 11.53 8.64 9.99
CA TYR A 50 10.88 9.84 9.46
C TYR A 50 10.54 10.87 10.53
N VAL A 51 10.08 10.42 11.71
CA VAL A 51 9.72 11.32 12.82
C VAL A 51 10.86 12.29 13.22
N PRO A 52 12.08 11.83 13.54
CA PRO A 52 13.19 12.74 13.87
C PRO A 52 13.66 13.56 12.67
N CYS A 53 13.57 13.00 11.45
CA CYS A 53 13.95 13.70 10.21
C CYS A 53 13.03 14.91 9.95
N ILE A 54 11.71 14.72 10.05
CA ILE A 54 10.73 15.79 9.91
C ILE A 54 10.87 16.82 11.03
N TYR A 55 11.14 16.39 12.26
CA TYR A 55 11.37 17.32 13.38
C TYR A 55 12.58 18.24 13.13
N SER A 56 13.67 17.67 12.61
CA SER A 56 14.87 18.41 12.17
C SER A 56 14.54 19.45 11.07
N LEU A 57 13.82 19.00 10.04
CA LEU A 57 13.40 19.83 8.90
C LEU A 57 12.46 20.95 9.32
N TRP A 58 11.54 20.68 10.26
CA TRP A 58 10.58 21.65 10.78
C TRP A 58 11.28 22.86 11.40
N LYS A 59 12.45 22.68 12.01
CA LYS A 59 13.23 23.79 12.58
C LYS A 59 13.81 24.73 11.52
N HIS A 60 14.16 24.21 10.34
CA HIS A 60 14.84 24.96 9.26
C HIS A 60 13.91 25.34 8.10
N MET A 61 12.63 24.96 8.17
CA MET A 61 11.66 25.14 7.09
C MET A 61 11.35 26.61 6.73
N ARG A 62 11.67 27.56 7.63
CA ARG A 62 11.41 28.99 7.42
C ARG A 62 12.48 29.67 6.57
N ASP A 63 13.69 29.13 6.55
CA ASP A 63 14.85 29.82 5.97
C ASP A 63 15.06 29.48 4.48
N ASN A 64 14.67 28.28 4.03
CA ASN A 64 14.85 27.86 2.64
C ASN A 64 13.59 27.22 2.05
N SER A 65 13.20 27.67 0.87
CA SER A 65 12.09 27.10 0.09
C SER A 65 12.27 25.60 -0.20
N CYS A 66 13.52 25.11 -0.29
CA CYS A 66 13.83 23.70 -0.49
C CYS A 66 13.39 22.83 0.70
N TYR A 67 13.62 23.28 1.94
CA TYR A 67 13.20 22.53 3.13
C TYR A 67 11.68 22.45 3.27
N LYS A 68 10.96 23.44 2.74
CA LYS A 68 9.51 23.44 2.68
C LYS A 68 8.98 22.30 1.80
N LEU A 69 9.59 22.08 0.63
CA LEU A 69 9.24 20.96 -0.26
C LEU A 69 9.54 19.60 0.39
N LEU A 70 10.73 19.44 0.99
CA LEU A 70 11.09 18.20 1.69
C LEU A 70 10.12 17.87 2.83
N PHE A 71 9.68 18.89 3.59
CA PHE A 71 8.70 18.71 4.65
C PHE A 71 7.34 18.22 4.13
N TYR A 72 6.85 18.79 3.03
CA TYR A 72 5.58 18.35 2.42
C TYR A 72 5.66 16.94 1.86
N ILE A 73 6.76 16.59 1.18
CA ILE A 73 6.97 15.22 0.67
C ILE A 73 6.97 14.23 1.83
N GLY A 74 7.66 14.53 2.94
CA GLY A 74 7.68 13.65 4.11
C GLY A 74 6.32 13.44 4.78
N ILE A 75 5.46 14.47 4.81
CA ILE A 75 4.08 14.33 5.29
C ILE A 75 3.25 13.44 4.35
N ILE A 76 3.40 13.60 3.04
CA ILE A 76 2.70 12.77 2.04
C ILE A 76 3.13 11.30 2.17
N ASP A 77 4.43 11.04 2.35
CA ASP A 77 4.96 9.69 2.57
C ASP A 77 4.37 9.04 3.83
N LEU A 78 4.32 9.77 4.95
CA LEU A 78 3.69 9.30 6.20
C LEU A 78 2.20 8.99 6.01
N ALA A 79 1.48 9.81 5.24
CA ALA A 79 0.07 9.55 4.94
C ALA A 79 -0.12 8.34 3.99
N ALA A 80 0.76 8.17 3.00
CA ALA A 80 0.72 7.05 2.08
C ALA A 80 0.99 5.71 2.76
N MET A 81 1.84 5.70 3.80
CA MET A 81 2.12 4.51 4.61
C MET A 81 0.90 3.96 5.38
N TRP A 82 -0.23 4.68 5.44
CA TRP A 82 -1.45 4.20 6.08
C TRP A 82 -2.35 3.38 5.13
N MET A 83 -2.15 3.52 3.82
CA MET A 83 -2.93 2.81 2.79
C MET A 83 -2.78 1.27 2.79
N PRO A 84 -1.59 0.68 3.09
CA PRO A 84 -1.42 -0.78 3.11
C PRO A 84 -2.32 -1.49 4.13
N GLY A 85 -2.70 -0.82 5.22
CA GLY A 85 -3.61 -1.38 6.22
C GLY A 85 -5.05 -1.57 5.69
N PHE A 86 -5.45 -0.80 4.67
CA PHE A 86 -6.76 -0.91 4.05
C PHE A 86 -6.84 -2.09 3.06
N SER A 87 -5.75 -2.36 2.34
CA SER A 87 -5.67 -3.47 1.38
C SER A 87 -5.49 -4.84 2.04
N ALA A 88 -5.11 -4.91 3.32
CA ALA A 88 -5.08 -6.16 4.08
C ALA A 88 -6.48 -6.74 4.39
N HIS A 89 -7.54 -5.93 4.22
CA HIS A 89 -8.94 -6.36 4.28
C HIS A 89 -9.64 -6.30 2.91
N GLY A 90 -8.91 -6.00 1.83
CA GLY A 90 -9.45 -5.94 0.47
C GLY A 90 -9.29 -7.29 -0.24
N PRO A 91 -10.38 -7.93 -0.69
CA PRO A 91 -10.25 -9.15 -1.49
C PRO A 91 -9.49 -8.86 -2.78
N ILE A 92 -8.66 -9.82 -3.20
CA ILE A 92 -7.85 -9.86 -4.44
C ILE A 92 -8.75 -9.92 -5.71
N CYS A 93 -10.05 -9.66 -5.55
CA CYS A 93 -11.05 -9.63 -6.61
C CYS A 93 -11.89 -8.36 -6.42
N ALA A 94 -11.37 -7.24 -6.94
CA ALA A 94 -12.15 -6.05 -7.28
C ALA A 94 -12.12 -5.92 -8.81
#